data_AF-A0A0P6X4J8-F1
#
_entry.id   AF-A0A0P6X4J8-F1
#
_cell.length_a   1.000
_cell.length_b   1.000
_cell.length_c   1.000
_cell.angle_alpha   90.00
_cell.angle_beta   90.00
_cell.angle_gamma   90.00
#
_symmetry.space_group_name_H-M   'P 1'
#
loop_
_entity.id
_entity.type
_entity.pdbx_description
1 polymer ?
#
loop_
_entity_poly.entity_id
_entity_poly.type
_entity_poly.pdbx_seq_one_letter_code
_entity_poly.pdbx_strand_id
1 'polypeptide(L)'
;MKQQTQKILQLALLASMLVLAGCAQATPTPEPTVDSAAIASTVSVIQTEAVMAAMQTMTQEAFLNPSATPTTPPTNTPEPTATATNTPVPTAIPVLPTSTVALPTLTPTQSEWQCSITSLDPASGREMNSGEDFDLKVTLKNTGTKTWESSNTDFLYQSGAKFQKRVDILDLESNVEPGKSVTFIVDMVANTGTGSQSAQWVLKGSGVVYCTVNINVKVK
;
A
#
# COMPACT_ATOMS: atom_id res chain seq x y z
N MET A 1 40.78 -79.84 -16.83
CA MET A 1 40.18 -78.59 -17.36
C MET A 1 38.64 -78.55 -17.28
N LYS A 2 37.89 -79.62 -17.60
CA LYS A 2 36.40 -79.61 -17.55
C LYS A 2 35.77 -79.30 -16.17
N GLN A 3 36.42 -79.71 -15.08
CA GLN A 3 35.85 -79.56 -13.72
C GLN A 3 35.97 -78.12 -13.17
N GLN A 4 36.93 -77.33 -13.64
CA GLN A 4 37.09 -75.92 -13.23
C GLN A 4 36.09 -75.02 -13.96
N THR A 5 35.85 -75.25 -15.25
CA THR A 5 34.83 -74.52 -16.02
C THR A 5 33.42 -74.80 -15.50
N GLN A 6 33.14 -76.01 -15.03
CA GLN A 6 31.85 -76.35 -14.42
C GLN A 6 31.64 -75.65 -13.06
N LYS A 7 32.68 -75.50 -12.24
CA LYS A 7 32.61 -74.74 -10.98
C LYS A 7 32.46 -73.24 -11.21
N ILE A 8 33.11 -72.67 -12.23
CA ILE A 8 32.97 -71.26 -12.61
C ILE A 8 31.57 -70.98 -13.17
N LEU A 9 31.02 -71.91 -13.98
CA LEU A 9 29.66 -71.81 -14.50
C LEU A 9 28.61 -71.94 -13.38
N GLN A 10 28.81 -72.83 -12.39
CA GLN A 10 27.93 -72.94 -11.23
C GLN A 10 28.00 -71.72 -10.30
N LEU A 11 29.18 -71.12 -10.13
CA LEU A 11 29.34 -69.90 -9.33
C LEU A 11 28.71 -68.68 -10.02
N ALA A 12 28.80 -68.60 -11.35
CA ALA A 12 28.12 -67.57 -12.15
C ALA A 12 26.58 -67.75 -12.13
N LEU A 13 26.08 -68.98 -12.14
CA LEU A 13 24.65 -69.26 -12.05
C LEU A 13 24.06 -68.92 -10.67
N LEU A 14 24.82 -69.18 -9.59
CA LEU A 14 24.41 -68.83 -8.23
C LEU A 14 24.47 -67.32 -7.96
N ALA A 15 25.44 -66.61 -8.55
CA ALA A 15 25.53 -65.15 -8.49
C ALA A 15 24.41 -64.45 -9.30
N SER A 16 23.93 -65.06 -10.38
CA SER A 16 22.83 -64.51 -11.20
C SER A 16 21.46 -64.61 -10.51
N MET A 17 21.21 -65.65 -9.70
CA MET A 17 19.96 -65.76 -8.93
C MET A 17 19.87 -64.79 -7.74
N LEU A 18 21.01 -64.29 -7.23
CA LEU A 18 21.01 -63.37 -6.08
C LEU A 18 20.70 -61.91 -6.47
N VAL A 19 20.68 -61.59 -7.76
CA VAL A 19 20.38 -60.23 -8.28
C VAL A 19 18.88 -60.03 -8.57
N LEU A 20 18.06 -61.09 -8.60
CA LEU A 20 16.61 -60.99 -8.89
C LEU A 20 15.72 -60.82 -7.64
N ALA A 21 16.27 -60.85 -6.42
CA ALA A 21 15.50 -60.60 -5.19
C ALA A 21 15.48 -59.12 -4.74
N GLY A 22 16.04 -58.20 -5.55
CA GLY A 22 16.15 -56.77 -5.24
C GLY A 22 14.99 -55.88 -5.70
N CYS A 23 13.98 -56.43 -6.39
CA CYS A 23 12.83 -55.67 -6.89
C CYS A 23 11.52 -56.14 -6.24
N ALA A 24 11.46 -56.10 -4.91
CA ALA A 24 10.18 -55.91 -4.23
C ALA A 24 9.83 -54.43 -4.38
N GLN A 25 9.12 -54.11 -5.46
CA GLN A 25 8.53 -52.80 -5.69
C GLN A 25 7.60 -52.52 -4.50
N ALA A 26 7.96 -51.54 -3.67
CA ALA A 26 7.05 -51.01 -2.67
C ALA A 26 5.80 -50.54 -3.42
N THR A 27 4.70 -51.27 -3.25
CA THR A 27 3.39 -50.79 -3.68
C THR A 27 3.13 -49.49 -2.94
N PRO A 28 2.88 -48.36 -3.65
CA PRO A 28 2.42 -47.18 -2.97
C PRO A 28 1.10 -47.54 -2.30
N THR A 29 1.09 -47.51 -0.97
CA THR A 29 -0.15 -47.46 -0.20
C THR A 29 -0.87 -46.21 -0.69
N PRO A 30 -2.14 -46.28 -1.11
CA PRO A 30 -2.89 -45.06 -1.42
C PRO A 30 -2.93 -44.24 -0.13
N GLU A 31 -2.19 -43.12 -0.15
CA GLU A 31 -2.27 -42.08 0.86
C GLU A 31 -3.75 -41.63 0.92
N PRO A 32 -4.34 -41.41 2.11
CA PRO A 32 -5.72 -40.96 2.22
C PRO A 32 -5.85 -39.69 1.39
N THR A 33 -6.60 -39.78 0.29
CA THR A 33 -6.90 -38.64 -0.57
C THR A 33 -7.75 -37.68 0.23
N VAL A 34 -7.11 -36.72 0.88
CA VAL A 34 -7.79 -35.58 1.49
C VAL A 34 -8.25 -34.71 0.32
N ASP A 35 -9.55 -34.81 0.01
CA ASP A 35 -10.20 -33.97 -0.98
C ASP A 35 -10.06 -32.50 -0.57
N SER A 36 -9.21 -31.76 -1.27
CA SER A 36 -8.96 -30.32 -1.05
C SER A 36 -10.23 -29.47 -1.13
N ALA A 37 -11.31 -29.97 -1.74
CA ALA A 37 -12.60 -29.28 -1.79
C ALA A 37 -13.33 -29.26 -0.44
N ALA A 38 -13.12 -30.25 0.43
CA ALA A 38 -13.77 -30.32 1.75
C ALA A 38 -13.12 -29.38 2.80
N ILE A 39 -11.85 -29.02 2.60
CA ILE A 39 -11.14 -28.08 3.49
C ILE A 39 -11.55 -26.64 3.19
N ALA A 40 -11.75 -26.31 1.91
CA ALA A 40 -12.16 -24.97 1.47
C ALA A 40 -13.59 -24.60 1.95
N SER A 41 -14.52 -25.56 1.96
CA SER A 41 -15.89 -25.34 2.44
C SER A 41 -15.98 -25.17 3.95
N THR A 42 -15.09 -25.80 4.72
CA THR A 42 -15.09 -25.68 6.19
C THR A 42 -14.46 -24.36 6.65
N VAL A 43 -13.44 -23.84 5.93
CA VAL A 43 -12.81 -22.55 6.24
C VAL A 43 -13.74 -21.36 5.95
N SER A 44 -14.54 -21.41 4.88
CA SER A 44 -15.47 -20.33 4.54
C SER A 44 -16.61 -20.18 5.56
N VAL A 45 -17.09 -21.29 6.13
CA VAL A 45 -18.14 -21.27 7.17
C VAL A 45 -17.62 -20.66 8.47
N ILE A 46 -16.41 -21.02 8.92
CA ILE A 46 -15.81 -20.46 10.14
C ILE A 46 -15.52 -18.95 9.98
N GLN A 47 -15.04 -18.51 8.81
CA GLN A 47 -14.80 -17.08 8.56
C GLN A 47 -16.12 -16.28 8.51
N THR A 48 -17.19 -16.85 7.98
CA THR A 48 -18.49 -16.15 7.86
C THR A 48 -19.12 -15.90 9.23
N GLU A 49 -19.03 -16.85 10.18
CA GLU A 49 -19.53 -16.66 11.54
C GLU A 49 -18.75 -15.59 12.30
N ALA A 50 -17.41 -15.58 12.18
CA ALA A 50 -16.56 -14.57 12.81
C ALA A 50 -16.83 -13.16 12.27
N VAL A 51 -17.09 -13.02 10.96
CA VAL A 51 -17.43 -11.74 10.35
C VAL A 51 -18.81 -11.24 10.84
N MET A 52 -19.82 -12.12 10.92
CA MET A 52 -21.13 -11.71 11.44
C MET A 52 -21.09 -11.33 12.92
N ALA A 53 -20.30 -12.03 13.74
CA ALA A 53 -20.10 -11.66 15.14
C ALA A 53 -19.40 -10.30 15.28
N ALA A 54 -18.37 -10.03 14.47
CA ALA A 54 -17.67 -8.74 14.47
C ALA A 54 -18.56 -7.56 14.03
N MET A 55 -19.48 -7.79 13.09
CA MET A 55 -20.44 -6.76 12.66
C MET A 55 -21.45 -6.39 13.77
N GLN A 56 -21.84 -7.35 14.62
CA GLN A 56 -22.74 -7.08 15.75
C GLN A 56 -22.05 -6.36 16.90
N THR A 57 -20.78 -6.65 17.18
CA THR A 57 -20.02 -5.93 18.21
C THR A 57 -19.77 -4.47 17.82
N MET A 58 -19.48 -4.19 16.54
CA MET A 58 -19.31 -2.82 16.03
C MET A 58 -20.57 -1.96 16.17
N THR A 59 -21.76 -2.54 16.00
CA THR A 59 -23.03 -1.80 16.16
C THR A 59 -23.35 -1.51 17.63
N GLN A 60 -22.96 -2.38 18.56
CA GLN A 60 -23.15 -2.15 19.99
C GLN A 60 -22.21 -1.05 20.53
N GLU A 61 -20.94 -1.04 20.10
CA GLU A 61 -19.98 0.00 20.49
C GLU A 61 -20.37 1.39 19.97
N ALA A 62 -20.91 1.47 18.74
CA ALA A 62 -21.42 2.73 18.19
C ALA A 62 -22.62 3.30 18.99
N PHE A 63 -23.43 2.44 19.63
CA PHE A 63 -24.54 2.88 20.48
C PHE A 63 -24.09 3.38 21.85
N LEU A 64 -23.03 2.78 22.42
CA LEU A 64 -22.51 3.14 23.75
C LEU A 64 -21.51 4.30 23.72
N ASN A 65 -20.92 4.60 22.56
CA ASN A 65 -19.95 5.69 22.39
C ASN A 65 -20.36 6.64 21.25
N PRO A 66 -21.37 7.52 21.46
CA PRO A 66 -21.76 8.51 20.48
C PRO A 66 -20.59 9.45 20.18
N SER A 67 -20.12 9.44 18.93
CA SER A 67 -19.11 10.39 18.46
C SER A 67 -19.71 11.78 18.43
N ALA A 68 -19.00 12.77 18.98
CA ALA A 68 -19.41 14.17 18.90
C ALA A 68 -19.42 14.59 17.42
N THR A 69 -20.59 14.94 16.89
CA THR A 69 -20.72 15.53 15.57
C THR A 69 -19.82 16.77 15.50
N PRO A 70 -18.95 16.91 14.48
CA PRO A 70 -18.19 18.13 14.30
C PRO A 70 -19.16 19.29 14.02
N THR A 71 -19.37 20.13 15.01
CA THR A 71 -20.09 21.40 14.84
C THR A 71 -19.25 22.28 13.94
N THR A 72 -19.69 22.51 12.71
CA THR A 72 -19.06 23.47 11.82
C THR A 72 -19.09 24.86 12.48
N PRO A 73 -17.96 25.57 12.58
CA PRO A 73 -17.96 26.95 13.04
C PRO A 73 -18.89 27.81 12.17
N PRO A 74 -19.55 28.84 12.72
CA PRO A 74 -20.40 29.72 11.92
C PRO A 74 -19.61 30.32 10.77
N THR A 75 -20.09 30.13 9.55
CA THR A 75 -19.56 30.75 8.34
C THR A 75 -19.71 32.27 8.46
N ASN A 76 -18.60 33.00 8.44
CA ASN A 76 -18.61 34.46 8.35
C ASN A 76 -19.38 34.86 7.08
N THR A 77 -20.54 35.48 7.29
CA THR A 77 -21.30 36.12 6.23
C THR A 77 -20.49 37.33 5.75
N PRO A 78 -20.20 37.49 4.46
CA PRO A 78 -19.52 38.68 3.97
C PRO A 78 -20.40 39.90 4.25
N GLU A 79 -19.85 40.85 4.99
CA GLU A 79 -20.42 42.18 5.22
C GLU A 79 -20.57 42.91 3.86
N PRO A 80 -21.66 43.66 3.62
CA PRO A 80 -21.86 44.35 2.35
C PRO A 80 -20.72 45.32 2.05
N THR A 81 -20.08 45.13 0.89
CA THR A 81 -19.12 46.05 0.30
C THR A 81 -19.75 47.45 0.18
N ALA A 82 -19.30 48.39 1.01
CA ALA A 82 -19.61 49.80 0.85
C ALA A 82 -19.06 50.26 -0.51
N THR A 83 -19.95 50.65 -1.40
CA THR A 83 -19.60 51.29 -2.67
C THR A 83 -19.06 52.69 -2.36
N ALA A 84 -17.74 52.89 -2.49
CA ALA A 84 -17.14 54.20 -2.35
C ALA A 84 -17.56 55.09 -3.53
N THR A 85 -18.51 56.00 -3.29
CA THR A 85 -18.78 57.12 -4.19
C THR A 85 -17.64 58.13 -4.06
N ASN A 86 -16.85 58.29 -5.11
CA ASN A 86 -15.84 59.34 -5.20
C ASN A 86 -16.54 60.71 -5.32
N THR A 87 -16.82 61.36 -4.20
CA THR A 87 -17.12 62.78 -4.15
C THR A 87 -15.96 63.47 -3.43
N PRO A 88 -15.09 64.23 -4.13
CA PRO A 88 -14.06 64.99 -3.45
C PRO A 88 -14.70 66.20 -2.75
N VAL A 89 -14.79 66.12 -1.43
CA VAL A 89 -15.00 67.28 -0.55
C VAL A 89 -13.64 67.60 0.07
N PRO A 90 -13.02 68.77 -0.21
CA PRO A 90 -11.81 69.15 0.48
C PRO A 90 -12.16 69.58 1.90
N THR A 91 -11.93 68.70 2.88
CA THR A 91 -11.89 69.06 4.30
C THR A 91 -10.54 68.62 4.85
N ALA A 92 -9.62 69.57 5.00
CA ALA A 92 -8.34 69.35 5.62
C ALA A 92 -8.54 69.12 7.12
N ILE A 93 -8.76 67.87 7.53
CA ILE A 93 -8.70 67.44 8.93
C ILE A 93 -7.33 66.81 9.14
N PRO A 94 -6.50 67.29 10.08
CA PRO A 94 -5.23 66.64 10.40
C PRO A 94 -5.51 65.27 11.04
N VAL A 95 -5.21 64.19 10.32
CA VAL A 95 -5.33 62.82 10.83
C VAL A 95 -4.06 62.49 11.62
N LEU A 96 -4.22 62.19 12.91
CA LEU A 96 -3.14 61.71 13.76
C LEU A 96 -2.69 60.31 13.28
N PRO A 97 -1.38 60.00 13.23
CA PRO A 97 -0.95 58.67 12.80
C PRO A 97 -1.40 57.60 13.82
N THR A 98 -2.38 56.79 13.42
CA THR A 98 -2.77 55.59 14.16
C THR A 98 -1.68 54.52 13.97
N SER A 99 -0.96 54.18 15.03
CA SER A 99 0.00 53.07 15.01
C SER A 99 -0.75 51.74 14.96
N THR A 100 -0.78 51.11 13.80
CA THR A 100 -1.27 49.74 13.64
C THR A 100 -0.21 48.76 14.13
N VAL A 101 -0.46 48.14 15.29
CA VAL A 101 0.36 47.04 15.81
C VAL A 101 0.03 45.79 15.00
N ALA A 102 0.96 45.34 14.14
CA ALA A 102 0.83 44.08 13.44
C ALA A 102 0.96 42.91 14.44
N LEU A 103 -0.11 42.12 14.57
CA LEU A 103 -0.11 40.91 15.39
C LEU A 103 0.76 39.84 14.70
N PRO A 104 1.58 39.06 15.43
CA PRO A 104 2.35 37.98 14.82
C PRO A 104 1.43 36.95 14.16
N THR A 105 1.63 36.71 12.88
CA THR A 105 0.98 35.61 12.15
C THR A 105 1.64 34.29 12.56
N LEU A 106 0.85 33.32 13.03
CA LEU A 106 1.35 31.97 13.33
C LEU A 106 1.66 31.25 12.02
N THR A 107 2.95 31.18 11.64
CA THR A 107 3.40 30.35 10.51
C THR A 107 3.56 28.91 11.00
N PRO A 108 2.93 27.90 10.35
CA PRO A 108 3.11 26.50 10.74
C PRO A 108 4.58 26.11 10.63
N THR A 109 5.13 25.51 11.69
CA THR A 109 6.49 24.98 11.70
C THR A 109 6.54 23.70 10.85
N GLN A 110 7.30 23.72 9.76
CA GLN A 110 7.54 22.54 8.91
C GLN A 110 8.45 21.54 9.64
N SER A 111 8.11 20.25 9.62
CA SER A 111 8.99 19.19 10.11
C SER A 111 10.13 18.90 9.12
N GLU A 112 11.23 18.28 9.59
CA GLU A 112 12.41 18.03 8.74
C GLU A 112 12.10 17.26 7.45
N TRP A 113 11.31 16.19 7.56
CA TRP A 113 11.01 15.26 6.48
C TRP A 113 9.57 15.37 5.96
N GLN A 114 8.96 16.55 6.11
CA GLN A 114 7.56 16.73 5.71
C GLN A 114 7.37 16.54 4.20
N CYS A 115 6.25 15.93 3.85
CA CYS A 115 5.90 15.62 2.47
C CYS A 115 4.42 15.91 2.19
N SER A 116 4.12 16.25 0.94
CA SER A 116 2.75 16.25 0.41
C SER A 116 2.65 15.49 -0.91
N ILE A 117 1.52 14.82 -1.12
CA ILE A 117 1.18 14.19 -2.40
C ILE A 117 0.49 15.25 -3.26
N THR A 118 1.08 15.61 -4.40
CA THR A 118 0.52 16.63 -5.30
C THR A 118 -0.27 16.03 -6.45
N SER A 119 -0.02 14.76 -6.79
CA SER A 119 -0.78 14.00 -7.79
C SER A 119 -0.74 12.52 -7.45
N LEU A 120 -1.85 11.82 -7.67
CA LEU A 120 -1.96 10.38 -7.53
C LEU A 120 -2.91 9.85 -8.61
N ASP A 121 -2.37 8.97 -9.45
CA ASP A 121 -3.10 8.24 -10.48
C ASP A 121 -2.74 6.74 -10.35
N PRO A 122 -3.70 5.80 -10.42
CA PRO A 122 -5.14 6.03 -10.57
C PRO A 122 -5.76 6.73 -9.36
N ALA A 123 -6.85 7.47 -9.59
CA ALA A 123 -7.66 8.01 -8.51
C ALA A 123 -8.16 6.88 -7.59
N SER A 124 -8.22 7.15 -6.29
CA SER A 124 -8.69 6.19 -5.29
C SER A 124 -10.10 5.66 -5.64
N GLY A 125 -10.27 4.34 -5.59
CA GLY A 125 -11.51 3.66 -5.93
C GLY A 125 -11.76 3.50 -7.43
N ARG A 126 -10.78 3.76 -8.29
CA ARG A 126 -10.89 3.54 -9.74
C ARG A 126 -11.35 2.10 -10.02
N GLU A 127 -12.43 1.97 -10.80
CA GLU A 127 -12.91 0.66 -11.24
C GLU A 127 -12.03 0.06 -12.32
N MET A 128 -11.60 -1.19 -12.14
CA MET A 128 -10.73 -1.90 -13.07
C MET A 128 -11.27 -3.31 -13.31
N ASN A 129 -10.99 -3.88 -14.48
CA ASN A 129 -11.30 -5.29 -14.72
C ASN A 129 -10.30 -6.17 -13.97
N SER A 130 -10.72 -7.37 -13.59
CA SER A 130 -9.83 -8.40 -13.07
C SER A 130 -8.63 -8.63 -14.00
N GLY A 131 -7.40 -8.42 -13.51
CA GLY A 131 -6.16 -8.61 -14.28
C GLY A 131 -5.79 -7.44 -15.20
N GLU A 132 -6.44 -6.28 -15.08
CA GLU A 132 -6.13 -5.09 -15.88
C GLU A 132 -4.74 -4.52 -15.52
N ASP A 133 -3.89 -4.29 -16.53
CA ASP A 133 -2.64 -3.55 -16.40
C ASP A 133 -2.93 -2.06 -16.13
N PHE A 134 -2.20 -1.46 -15.20
CA PHE A 134 -2.26 -0.02 -14.91
C PHE A 134 -0.92 0.48 -14.35
N ASP A 135 -0.70 1.79 -14.39
CA ASP A 135 0.45 2.42 -13.76
C ASP A 135 0.03 3.15 -12.48
N LEU A 136 0.75 2.93 -11.38
CA LEU A 136 0.77 3.91 -10.30
C LEU A 136 1.67 5.06 -10.72
N LYS A 137 1.11 6.25 -10.90
CA LYS A 137 1.84 7.50 -11.07
C LYS A 137 1.57 8.45 -9.91
N VAL A 138 2.57 8.64 -9.06
CA VAL A 138 2.46 9.52 -7.89
C VAL A 138 3.53 10.60 -7.92
N THR A 139 3.11 11.84 -7.70
CA THR A 139 4.03 12.99 -7.54
C THR A 139 4.04 13.41 -6.08
N LEU A 140 5.24 13.40 -5.49
CA LEU A 140 5.50 13.79 -4.11
C LEU A 140 6.26 15.11 -4.09
N LYS A 141 5.92 16.02 -3.18
CA LYS A 141 6.60 17.29 -2.96
C LYS A 141 7.26 17.29 -1.58
N ASN A 142 8.53 17.67 -1.54
CA ASN A 142 9.24 17.94 -0.30
C ASN A 142 8.73 19.25 0.28
N THR A 143 8.00 19.18 1.38
CA THR A 143 7.54 20.35 2.16
C THR A 143 8.26 20.42 3.50
N GLY A 144 9.35 19.66 3.65
CA GLY A 144 10.19 19.66 4.83
C GLY A 144 11.29 20.71 4.74
N THR A 145 12.19 20.68 5.72
CA THR A 145 13.35 21.56 5.77
C THR A 145 14.65 20.87 5.32
N LYS A 146 14.65 19.53 5.19
CA LYS A 146 15.79 18.74 4.74
C LYS A 146 15.60 18.25 3.30
N THR A 147 16.71 18.15 2.57
CA THR A 147 16.76 17.53 1.24
C THR A 147 16.57 16.01 1.38
N TRP A 148 15.76 15.42 0.50
CA TRP A 148 15.71 13.97 0.34
C TRP A 148 16.89 13.54 -0.52
N GLU A 149 17.88 12.88 0.10
CA GLU A 149 19.10 12.44 -0.57
C GLU A 149 18.82 11.14 -1.35
N SER A 150 19.22 11.09 -2.62
CA SER A 150 18.99 9.90 -3.45
C SER A 150 19.76 8.67 -3.00
N SER A 151 20.83 8.86 -2.24
CA SER A 151 21.65 7.77 -1.71
C SER A 151 21.01 6.97 -0.58
N ASN A 152 19.92 7.46 0.02
CA ASN A 152 19.33 6.84 1.22
C ASN A 152 17.81 6.96 1.32
N THR A 153 17.15 7.37 0.23
CA THR A 153 15.71 7.59 0.19
C THR A 153 15.10 6.78 -0.92
N ASP A 154 14.19 5.90 -0.54
CA ASP A 154 13.56 4.95 -1.43
C ASP A 154 12.04 5.08 -1.37
N PHE A 155 11.38 4.87 -2.51
CA PHE A 155 9.94 4.68 -2.60
C PHE A 155 9.63 3.19 -2.68
N LEU A 156 9.03 2.63 -1.63
CA LEU A 156 8.88 1.19 -1.48
C LEU A 156 7.47 0.76 -1.10
N TYR A 157 7.12 -0.45 -1.53
CA TYR A 157 5.92 -1.14 -1.11
C TYR A 157 6.03 -1.51 0.37
N GLN A 158 5.04 -1.10 1.17
CA GLN A 158 4.99 -1.38 2.60
C GLN A 158 4.04 -2.52 2.95
N SER A 159 2.81 -2.52 2.42
CA SER A 159 1.80 -3.53 2.78
C SER A 159 0.58 -3.54 1.84
N GLY A 160 -0.31 -4.52 2.02
CA GLY A 160 -1.58 -4.63 1.29
C GLY A 160 -1.53 -5.58 0.08
N ALA A 161 -2.38 -5.36 -0.91
CA ALA A 161 -2.35 -6.10 -2.16
C ALA A 161 -1.04 -5.81 -2.92
N LYS A 162 -0.37 -6.86 -3.42
CA LYS A 162 0.75 -6.67 -4.35
C LYS A 162 0.18 -6.44 -5.74
N PHE A 163 0.33 -5.23 -6.26
CA PHE A 163 -0.08 -4.88 -7.63
C PHE A 163 1.12 -4.78 -8.56
N GLN A 164 2.28 -4.39 -8.03
CA GLN A 164 3.53 -4.23 -8.76
C GLN A 164 4.00 -5.51 -9.44
N LYS A 165 4.45 -5.40 -10.69
CA LYS A 165 4.88 -6.56 -11.49
C LYS A 165 6.30 -7.03 -11.20
N ARG A 166 7.20 -6.10 -10.86
CA ARG A 166 8.65 -6.38 -10.86
C ARG A 166 9.42 -5.81 -9.69
N VAL A 167 9.04 -4.62 -9.22
CA VAL A 167 9.84 -3.85 -8.26
C VAL A 167 9.03 -3.55 -7.01
N ASP A 168 9.60 -3.85 -5.84
CA ASP A 168 9.04 -3.46 -4.54
C ASP A 168 9.69 -2.16 -4.02
N ILE A 169 10.75 -1.66 -4.66
CA ILE A 169 11.55 -0.50 -4.24
C ILE A 169 12.01 0.27 -5.49
N LEU A 170 11.93 1.60 -5.44
CA LEU A 170 12.45 2.53 -6.43
C LEU A 170 13.33 3.58 -5.74
N ASP A 171 14.53 3.78 -6.25
CA ASP A 171 15.44 4.84 -5.77
C ASP A 171 15.05 6.20 -6.37
N LEU A 172 15.41 7.29 -5.69
CA LEU A 172 15.35 8.61 -6.31
C LEU A 172 16.39 8.74 -7.43
N GLU A 173 15.99 9.26 -8.59
CA GLU A 173 16.93 9.57 -9.67
C GLU A 173 17.92 10.69 -9.31
N SER A 174 17.49 11.61 -8.43
CA SER A 174 18.30 12.73 -7.93
C SER A 174 17.76 13.25 -6.60
N ASN A 175 18.55 14.07 -5.92
CA ASN A 175 18.16 14.71 -4.67
C ASN A 175 16.93 15.61 -4.86
N VAL A 176 16.03 15.60 -3.86
CA VAL A 176 14.83 16.43 -3.87
C VAL A 176 14.92 17.46 -2.74
N GLU A 177 15.30 18.69 -3.11
CA GLU A 177 15.41 19.82 -2.20
C GLU A 177 14.03 20.26 -1.65
N PRO A 178 13.98 20.96 -0.50
CA PRO A 178 12.76 21.61 -0.01
C PRO A 178 12.04 22.43 -1.10
N GLY A 179 10.73 22.22 -1.21
CA GLY A 179 9.87 22.85 -2.21
C GLY A 179 9.88 22.19 -3.60
N LYS A 180 10.75 21.21 -3.85
CA LYS A 180 10.80 20.45 -5.12
C LYS A 180 9.94 19.19 -5.07
N SER A 181 9.74 18.58 -6.24
CA SER A 181 8.89 17.41 -6.42
C SER A 181 9.60 16.32 -7.23
N VAL A 182 9.18 15.08 -6.99
CA VAL A 182 9.59 13.88 -7.72
C VAL A 182 8.35 13.09 -8.10
N THR A 183 8.38 12.41 -9.25
CA THR A 183 7.31 11.53 -9.69
C THR A 183 7.81 10.10 -9.79
N PHE A 184 7.08 9.17 -9.19
CA PHE A 184 7.31 7.74 -9.32
C PHE A 184 6.27 7.13 -10.25
N ILE A 185 6.72 6.19 -11.08
CA ILE A 185 5.86 5.39 -11.95
C ILE A 185 6.16 3.92 -11.69
N VAL A 186 5.14 3.14 -11.35
CA VAL A 186 5.26 1.70 -11.08
C VAL A 186 4.25 0.95 -11.95
N ASP A 187 4.75 0.03 -12.76
CA ASP A 187 3.94 -0.86 -13.61
C ASP A 187 3.24 -1.92 -12.74
N MET A 188 1.92 -1.95 -12.79
CA MET A 188 1.03 -2.69 -11.90
C MET A 188 -0.03 -3.49 -12.65
N VAL A 189 -0.60 -4.48 -11.97
CA VAL A 189 -1.76 -5.27 -12.44
C VAL A 189 -2.77 -5.37 -11.31
N ALA A 190 -4.05 -5.14 -11.63
CA ALA A 190 -5.13 -5.37 -10.68
C ALA A 190 -5.26 -6.88 -10.40
N ASN A 191 -5.21 -7.30 -9.13
CA ASN A 191 -5.30 -8.73 -8.83
C ASN A 191 -6.67 -9.28 -9.22
N THR A 192 -6.68 -10.56 -9.58
CA THR A 192 -7.91 -11.27 -9.94
C THR A 192 -8.91 -11.30 -8.79
N GLY A 193 -10.21 -11.30 -9.11
CA GLY A 193 -11.30 -11.30 -8.14
C GLY A 193 -12.19 -10.07 -8.29
N THR A 194 -12.99 -9.78 -7.27
CA THR A 194 -13.87 -8.61 -7.26
C THR A 194 -13.76 -7.87 -5.94
N GLY A 195 -14.17 -6.60 -5.92
CA GLY A 195 -14.21 -5.77 -4.73
C GLY A 195 -13.02 -4.82 -4.59
N SER A 196 -12.93 -4.18 -3.43
CA SER A 196 -11.92 -3.16 -3.17
C SER A 196 -10.61 -3.80 -2.73
N GLN A 197 -9.52 -3.41 -3.38
CA GLN A 197 -8.16 -3.87 -3.06
C GLN A 197 -7.28 -2.65 -2.83
N SER A 198 -6.47 -2.68 -1.77
CA SER A 198 -5.62 -1.56 -1.37
C SER A 198 -4.18 -1.97 -1.18
N ALA A 199 -3.26 -1.07 -1.50
CA ALA A 199 -1.84 -1.19 -1.22
C ALA A 199 -1.31 0.09 -0.59
N GLN A 200 -0.29 -0.04 0.25
CA GLN A 200 0.41 1.07 0.85
C GLN A 200 1.86 1.08 0.37
N TRP A 201 2.28 2.24 -0.11
CA TRP A 201 3.65 2.57 -0.47
C TRP A 201 4.15 3.71 0.40
N VAL A 202 5.45 3.77 0.64
CA VAL A 202 6.06 4.83 1.44
C VAL A 202 7.32 5.36 0.79
N LEU A 203 7.50 6.67 0.89
CA LEU A 203 8.80 7.30 0.70
C LEU A 203 9.50 7.25 2.06
N LYS A 204 10.65 6.59 2.14
CA LYS A 204 11.38 6.39 3.39
C LYS A 204 12.85 6.68 3.17
N GLY A 205 13.47 7.38 4.11
CA GLY A 205 14.91 7.56 4.14
C GLY A 205 15.39 7.95 5.53
N SER A 206 16.69 7.85 5.79
CA SER A 206 17.27 8.13 7.11
C SER A 206 16.56 7.39 8.27
N GLY A 207 15.98 6.21 7.99
CA GLY A 207 15.24 5.40 8.95
C GLY A 207 13.79 5.84 9.23
N VAL A 208 13.32 6.95 8.66
CA VAL A 208 11.98 7.50 8.90
C VAL A 208 11.12 7.53 7.63
N VAL A 209 9.81 7.42 7.79
CA VAL A 209 8.86 7.54 6.67
C VAL A 209 8.55 9.01 6.45
N TYR A 210 8.77 9.48 5.22
CA TYR A 210 8.52 10.86 4.79
C TYR A 210 7.07 11.03 4.32
N CYS A 211 6.59 10.09 3.49
CA CYS A 211 5.23 10.08 2.93
C CYS A 211 4.64 8.68 2.94
N THR A 212 3.32 8.60 3.11
CA THR A 212 2.55 7.36 2.91
C THR A 212 1.56 7.56 1.77
N VAL A 213 1.66 6.73 0.74
CA VAL A 213 0.79 6.71 -0.43
C VAL A 213 -0.09 5.48 -0.35
N ASN A 214 -1.40 5.68 -0.25
CA ASN A 214 -2.38 4.59 -0.28
C ASN A 214 -3.03 4.54 -1.65
N ILE A 215 -3.05 3.35 -2.23
CA ILE A 215 -3.71 3.06 -3.50
C ILE A 215 -4.91 2.20 -3.18
N ASN A 216 -6.04 2.51 -3.80
CA ASN A 216 -7.26 1.72 -3.71
C ASN A 216 -7.86 1.59 -5.11
N VAL A 217 -8.11 0.36 -5.52
CA VAL A 217 -8.79 0.04 -6.79
C VAL A 217 -10.01 -0.83 -6.50
N LYS A 218 -11.02 -0.75 -7.35
CA LYS A 218 -12.24 -1.56 -7.26
C LYS A 218 -12.29 -2.50 -8.45
N VAL A 219 -12.03 -3.78 -8.23
CA VAL A 219 -12.00 -4.79 -9.27
C VAL A 219 -13.41 -5.31 -9.55
N LYS A 220 -13.78 -5.43 -10.83
CA LYS A 220 -15.05 -5.98 -11.30
C LYS A 220 -14.87 -7.12 -12.31
#